data_AF-P30943-F1
#
_entry.id   AF-P30943-F1
#
_cell.length_a   1.000
_cell.length_b   1.000
_cell.length_c   1.000
_cell.angle_alpha   90.00
_cell.angle_beta   90.00
_cell.angle_gamma   90.00
#
_symmetry.space_group_name_H-M   'P 1'
#
loop_
_entity.id
_entity.type
_entity.pdbx_description
1 polymer ?
#
loop_
_entity_poly.entity_id
_entity_poly.type
_entity_poly.pdbx_seq_one_letter_code
_entity_poly.pdbx_strand_id
1 'polypeptide(L)'
;MSAKIIAFSAVVATASAFAPTAGFVPRLRSGATSVNMAMDKSAKAPVITIFDHRGCSRAPKEYTGAKAGGKDDEMMVKAQSVKIEVSTGTAEGVLATSLAKMTK
;
A
#
# COMPACT_ATOMS: atom_id res chain seq x y z
N MET A 1 22.40 34.53 0.33
CA MET A 1 23.55 33.60 0.36
C MET A 1 22.98 32.21 0.61
N SER A 2 22.81 31.40 -0.45
CA SER A 2 23.64 30.22 -0.77
C SER A 2 23.10 28.94 -0.12
N ALA A 3 22.86 27.80 -0.77
CA ALA A 3 22.76 27.42 -2.19
C ALA A 3 21.99 26.07 -2.22
N LYS A 4 21.27 25.81 -3.31
CA LYS A 4 20.53 24.57 -3.59
C LYS A 4 21.50 23.51 -4.17
N ILE A 5 21.35 22.24 -3.78
CA ILE A 5 22.11 21.07 -4.26
C ILE A 5 21.11 19.90 -4.40
N ILE A 6 21.09 18.97 -5.37
CA ILE A 6 21.63 18.78 -6.73
C ILE A 6 20.65 17.76 -7.36
N ALA A 7 20.34 17.92 -8.66
CA ALA A 7 19.48 17.04 -9.45
C ALA A 7 20.19 15.70 -9.78
N PHE A 8 19.43 14.60 -9.80
CA PHE A 8 19.88 13.30 -10.31
C PHE A 8 19.41 13.14 -11.75
N SER A 9 20.34 13.15 -12.69
CA SER A 9 20.14 12.88 -14.12
C SER A 9 20.97 11.67 -14.53
N ALA A 10 20.40 10.86 -15.44
CA ALA A 10 20.99 9.78 -16.23
C ALA A 10 20.71 8.34 -15.73
N VAL A 11 19.83 7.64 -16.46
CA VAL A 11 20.23 6.51 -17.31
C VAL A 11 19.15 6.32 -18.39
N VAL A 12 19.51 6.67 -19.62
CA VAL A 12 18.84 6.28 -20.87
C VAL A 12 19.79 5.27 -21.51
N ALA A 13 19.38 4.01 -21.61
CA ALA A 13 19.96 3.01 -22.53
C ALA A 13 19.14 1.70 -22.44
N THR A 14 18.19 1.53 -23.35
CA THR A 14 17.65 0.28 -23.96
C THR A 14 16.18 0.47 -24.37
N ALA A 15 15.97 1.20 -25.47
CA ALA A 15 14.68 1.38 -26.12
C ALA A 15 14.58 0.44 -27.34
N SER A 16 13.92 -0.71 -27.20
CA SER A 16 13.33 -1.47 -28.34
C SER A 16 12.57 -2.75 -27.95
N ALA A 17 12.68 -3.27 -26.71
CA ALA A 17 12.05 -4.56 -26.35
C ALA A 17 10.64 -4.47 -25.73
N PHE A 18 10.11 -3.26 -25.53
CA PHE A 18 8.74 -3.00 -25.07
C PHE A 18 8.05 -2.03 -26.04
N ALA A 19 7.79 -2.48 -27.26
CA ALA A 19 6.90 -1.76 -28.17
C ALA A 19 5.45 -1.95 -27.67
N PRO A 20 4.77 -0.91 -27.17
CA PRO A 20 3.36 -1.03 -26.82
C PRO A 20 2.58 -1.24 -28.12
N THR A 21 1.75 -2.28 -28.16
CA THR A 21 0.72 -2.40 -29.19
C THR A 21 -0.09 -1.10 -29.19
N ALA A 22 -0.39 -0.59 -30.38
CA ALA A 22 -0.89 0.76 -30.67
C ALA A 22 -2.27 1.14 -30.09
N GLY A 23 -2.65 0.58 -28.94
CA GLY A 23 -3.84 0.92 -28.15
C GLY A 23 -3.66 0.76 -26.63
N PHE A 24 -2.50 0.30 -26.14
CA PHE A 24 -2.23 0.21 -24.70
C PHE A 24 -1.27 1.33 -24.28
N VAL A 25 -1.84 2.47 -23.91
CA VAL A 25 -1.12 3.52 -23.19
C VAL A 25 -1.36 3.27 -21.71
N PRO A 26 -0.43 2.65 -20.95
CA PRO A 26 -0.54 2.71 -19.51
C PRO A 26 -0.44 4.19 -19.17
N ARG A 27 -1.56 4.79 -18.76
CA ARG A 27 -1.55 6.09 -18.09
C ARG A 27 -0.78 5.86 -16.80
N LEU A 28 0.55 6.00 -16.86
CA LEU A 28 1.32 6.41 -15.71
C LEU A 28 0.67 7.72 -15.27
N ARG A 29 -0.14 7.64 -14.22
CA ARG A 29 -0.42 8.81 -13.38
C ARG A 29 0.92 9.18 -12.74
N SER A 30 1.78 9.84 -13.51
CA SER A 30 2.84 10.69 -12.98
C SER A 30 2.14 11.91 -12.38
N GLY A 31 1.53 11.68 -11.23
CA GLY A 31 0.79 12.64 -10.44
C GLY A 31 1.49 12.84 -9.11
N ALA A 32 2.82 13.02 -9.12
CA ALA A 32 3.55 13.58 -7.99
C ALA A 32 3.31 15.10 -7.87
N THR A 33 2.09 15.55 -8.17
CA THR A 33 1.64 16.92 -8.01
C THR A 33 0.73 16.96 -6.77
N SER A 34 1.36 17.18 -5.62
CA SER A 34 0.79 17.23 -4.26
C SER A 34 0.37 15.88 -3.63
N VAL A 35 1.30 14.94 -3.49
CA VAL A 35 1.22 14.06 -2.30
C VAL A 35 1.45 14.95 -1.09
N ASN A 36 0.36 15.37 -0.43
CA ASN A 36 0.43 16.10 0.81
C ASN A 36 0.92 15.12 1.88
N MET A 37 2.21 15.20 2.21
CA MET A 37 2.82 14.40 3.28
C MET A 37 2.51 14.97 4.68
N ALA A 38 1.56 15.92 4.77
CA ALA A 38 1.11 16.44 6.04
C ALA A 38 0.43 15.36 6.88
N MET A 39 0.81 15.30 8.15
CA MET A 39 0.14 14.50 9.16
C MET A 39 -1.18 15.20 9.54
N ASP A 40 -2.31 14.55 9.25
CA ASP A 40 -3.66 15.13 9.37
C ASP A 40 -4.26 15.06 10.78
N LYS A 41 -3.54 14.46 11.74
CA LYS A 41 -3.96 14.22 13.14
C LYS A 41 -5.28 13.44 13.28
N SER A 42 -5.77 12.80 12.21
CA SER A 42 -7.06 12.10 12.23
C SER A 42 -7.00 10.74 12.93
N ALA A 43 -5.79 10.30 13.28
CA ALA A 43 -5.48 8.95 13.74
C ALA A 43 -5.92 7.86 12.73
N LYS A 44 -6.18 8.20 11.46
CA LYS A 44 -6.48 7.22 10.42
C LYS A 44 -5.21 6.69 9.79
N ALA A 45 -5.21 5.40 9.51
CA ALA A 45 -4.16 4.75 8.73
C ALA A 45 -4.79 3.83 7.66
N PRO A 46 -4.07 3.57 6.55
CA PRO A 46 -4.50 2.59 5.56
C PRO A 46 -4.32 1.18 6.12
N VAL A 47 -5.41 0.59 6.59
CA VAL A 47 -5.44 -0.82 7.00
C VAL A 47 -5.51 -1.67 5.73
N ILE A 48 -4.45 -2.45 5.51
CA ILE A 48 -4.31 -3.33 4.37
C ILE A 48 -4.62 -4.76 4.81
N THR A 49 -5.49 -5.44 4.07
CA THR A 49 -5.78 -6.86 4.22
C THR A 49 -5.49 -7.57 2.90
N ILE A 50 -4.57 -8.54 2.96
CA ILE A 50 -4.16 -9.34 1.81
C ILE A 50 -4.96 -10.65 1.86
N PHE A 51 -5.86 -10.84 0.91
CA PHE A 51 -6.64 -12.05 0.73
C PHE A 51 -6.01 -12.88 -0.38
N ASP A 52 -5.08 -13.77 -0.02
CA ASP A 52 -4.67 -14.86 -0.90
C ASP A 52 -5.57 -16.07 -0.62
N HIS A 53 -6.67 -16.16 -1.36
CA HIS A 53 -7.71 -17.18 -1.17
C HIS A 53 -7.70 -18.23 -2.29
N ARG A 54 -6.54 -18.49 -2.90
CA ARG A 54 -6.38 -19.55 -3.90
C ARG A 54 -6.81 -20.91 -3.33
N GLY A 55 -7.83 -21.54 -3.92
CA GLY A 55 -8.41 -22.80 -3.46
C GLY A 55 -9.42 -22.67 -2.32
N CYS A 56 -9.79 -21.46 -1.89
CA CYS A 56 -10.82 -21.26 -0.89
C CYS A 56 -12.21 -21.60 -1.46
N SER A 57 -12.99 -22.39 -0.75
CA SER A 57 -14.36 -22.76 -1.16
C SER A 57 -15.34 -21.58 -1.17
N ARG A 58 -14.99 -20.48 -0.49
CA ARG A 58 -15.81 -19.27 -0.43
C ARG A 58 -15.59 -18.44 -1.70
N ALA A 59 -16.65 -18.31 -2.50
CA ALA A 59 -16.63 -17.54 -3.74
C ALA A 59 -16.24 -16.04 -3.54
N PRO A 60 -15.29 -15.49 -4.31
CA PRO A 60 -15.01 -14.05 -4.34
C PRO A 60 -16.25 -13.24 -4.73
N LYS A 61 -16.56 -12.16 -3.99
CA LYS A 61 -17.75 -11.32 -4.26
C LYS A 61 -17.54 -9.81 -4.06
N GLU A 62 -16.50 -9.42 -3.32
CA GLU A 62 -16.25 -8.02 -2.94
C GLU A 62 -15.69 -7.18 -4.10
N TYR A 63 -14.78 -7.74 -4.91
CA TYR A 63 -14.25 -7.06 -6.09
C TYR A 63 -15.19 -7.30 -7.28
N THR A 64 -15.74 -6.20 -7.81
CA THR A 64 -16.72 -6.20 -8.90
C THR A 64 -16.15 -5.70 -10.23
N GLY A 65 -14.83 -5.54 -10.32
CA GLY A 65 -14.15 -5.13 -11.54
C GLY A 65 -13.94 -6.28 -12.52
N ALA A 66 -13.15 -6.01 -13.57
CA ALA A 66 -12.85 -7.00 -14.59
C ALA A 66 -12.08 -8.18 -14.00
N LYS A 67 -12.48 -9.40 -14.39
CA LYS A 67 -11.77 -10.63 -14.06
C LYS A 67 -10.46 -10.71 -14.84
N ALA A 68 -9.45 -11.30 -14.22
CA ALA A 68 -8.17 -11.59 -14.85
C ALA A 68 -8.22 -12.89 -15.67
N GLY A 69 -9.09 -13.84 -15.32
CA GLY A 69 -9.16 -15.14 -15.97
C GLY A 69 -8.10 -16.14 -15.46
N GLY A 70 -7.72 -16.02 -14.19
CA GLY A 70 -6.66 -16.81 -13.58
C GLY A 70 -6.68 -16.75 -12.05
N LYS A 71 -5.57 -17.10 -11.41
CA LYS A 71 -5.46 -17.15 -9.94
C LYS A 71 -5.71 -15.79 -9.26
N ASP A 72 -5.54 -14.68 -9.99
CA ASP A 72 -5.83 -13.34 -9.46
C ASP A 72 -7.32 -13.16 -9.16
N ASP A 73 -8.22 -13.93 -9.78
CA ASP A 73 -9.65 -13.88 -9.46
C ASP A 73 -9.96 -14.43 -8.06
N GLU A 74 -9.03 -15.18 -7.47
CA GLU A 74 -9.07 -15.73 -6.11
C GLU A 74 -8.19 -14.93 -5.12
N MET A 75 -7.55 -13.86 -5.58
CA MET A 75 -6.69 -13.00 -4.76
C MET A 75 -7.24 -11.57 -4.73
N MET A 76 -7.19 -10.92 -3.56
CA MET A 76 -7.68 -9.56 -3.41
C MET A 76 -6.86 -8.79 -2.39
N VAL A 77 -6.63 -7.50 -2.65
CA VAL A 77 -6.09 -6.55 -1.67
C VAL A 77 -7.19 -5.59 -1.27
N LYS A 78 -7.53 -5.57 0.02
CA LYS A 78 -8.40 -4.54 0.59
C LYS A 78 -7.53 -3.49 1.26
N ALA A 79 -7.70 -2.22 0.90
CA ALA A 79 -7.16 -1.10 1.64
C ALA A 79 -8.32 -0.23 2.13
N GLN A 80 -8.35 0.07 3.43
CA GLN A 80 -9.40 0.89 4.03
C GLN A 80 -8.76 1.95 4.93
N SER A 81 -9.20 3.20 4.81
CA SER A 81 -8.83 4.25 5.78
C SER A 81 -9.64 4.04 7.06
N VAL A 82 -8.96 3.58 8.11
CA VAL A 82 -9.60 3.25 9.41
C VAL A 82 -8.94 4.07 10.49
N LYS A 83 -9.73 4.62 11.41
CA LYS A 83 -9.23 5.26 12.62
C LYS A 83 -8.64 4.18 13.53
N ILE A 84 -7.37 4.32 13.88
CA ILE A 84 -6.66 3.34 14.69
C ILE A 84 -6.96 3.60 16.16
N GLU A 85 -7.59 2.62 16.80
CA GLU A 85 -7.97 2.67 18.20
C GLU A 85 -7.27 1.55 18.96
N VAL A 86 -6.84 1.86 20.18
CA VAL A 86 -6.20 0.91 21.10
C VAL A 86 -7.07 0.79 22.34
N SER A 87 -7.45 -0.43 22.69
CA SER A 87 -8.27 -0.67 23.89
C SER A 87 -7.46 -0.51 25.18
N THR A 88 -8.12 -0.18 26.29
CA THR A 88 -7.49 -0.12 27.62
C THR A 88 -6.86 -1.45 28.01
N GLY A 89 -7.54 -2.57 27.74
CA GLY A 89 -7.02 -3.91 28.01
C GLY A 89 -5.75 -4.23 27.21
N THR A 90 -5.64 -3.77 25.96
CA THR A 90 -4.39 -3.89 25.18
C THR A 90 -3.27 -3.09 25.84
N ALA A 91 -3.55 -1.87 26.31
CA ALA A 91 -2.56 -1.02 26.98
C ALA A 91 -2.07 -1.64 28.31
N GLU A 92 -2.99 -2.13 29.14
CA GLU A 92 -2.68 -2.84 30.40
C GLU A 92 -1.86 -4.11 30.15
N GLY A 93 -2.21 -4.88 29.12
CA GLY A 93 -1.47 -6.08 28.73
C GLY A 93 -0.04 -5.78 28.27
N VAL A 94 0.16 -4.71 27.49
CA VAL A 94 1.50 -4.26 27.08
C VAL A 94 2.27 -3.75 28.29
N LEU A 95 1.66 -2.97 29.17
CA LEU A 95 2.30 -2.50 30.41
C LEU A 95 2.82 -3.66 31.26
N ALA A 96 1.97 -4.66 31.54
CA ALA A 96 2.36 -5.84 32.29
C ALA A 96 3.49 -6.63 31.59
N THR A 97 3.41 -6.77 30.27
CA THR A 97 4.44 -7.44 29.46
C THR A 97 5.78 -6.70 29.50
N SER A 98 5.75 -5.36 29.40
CA SER A 98 6.96 -4.52 29.45
C SER A 98 7.61 -4.56 30.83
N LEU A 99 6.83 -4.48 31.91
CA LEU A 99 7.33 -4.58 33.29
C LEU A 99 7.94 -5.96 33.58
N ALA A 100 7.33 -7.04 33.07
CA ALA A 100 7.86 -8.39 33.26
C ALA A 100 9.13 -8.67 32.45
N LYS A 101 9.32 -8.00 31.31
CA LYS A 101 10.46 -8.21 30.41
C LYS A 101 11.61 -7.24 30.61
N MET A 102 11.36 -6.06 31.19
CA MET A 102 12.42 -5.09 31.39
C MET A 102 13.46 -5.63 32.35
N THR A 103 14.70 -5.68 31.88
CA THR A 103 15.87 -5.72 32.73
C THR A 103 16.42 -4.30 32.85
N LYS A 104 17.39 -4.12 33.73
CA LYS A 104 18.21 -2.90 33.77
C LYS A 104 18.93 -2.64 32.44
#